data_AF-A0A1E3W1N3-F1
#
_entry.id   AF-A0A1E3W1N3-F1
#
_cell.length_a   1.000
_cell.length_b   1.000
_cell.length_c   1.000
_cell.angle_alpha   90.00
_cell.angle_beta   90.00
_cell.angle_gamma   90.00
#
_symmetry.space_group_name_H-M   'P 1'
#
loop_
_entity.id
_entity.type
_entity.pdbx_description
1 polymer ?
#
loop_
_entity_poly.entity_id
_entity_poly.type
_entity_poly.pdbx_seq_one_letter_code
_entity_poly.pdbx_strand_id
1 'polypeptide(L)'
;MRKRIVIGACFLGLMGSAAHAVDDQAGVDACTEELARVEGLFHDKIEGANSPNEAMVEKASMLLDDADAQCTEGKFDEAKATLAAVTKLVTAPDQ
;
A
#
# COMPACT_ATOMS: atom_id res chain seq x y z
N MET A 1 25.85 -34.71 41.67
CA MET A 1 24.63 -33.86 41.72
C MET A 1 23.97 -33.88 40.34
N ARG A 2 22.90 -34.66 40.16
CA ARG A 2 22.11 -34.71 38.90
C ARG A 2 20.82 -33.92 39.14
N LYS A 3 20.69 -32.74 38.53
CA LYS A 3 19.45 -31.96 38.55
C LYS A 3 18.50 -32.53 37.49
N ARG A 4 17.36 -33.03 37.96
CA ARG A 4 16.19 -33.40 37.18
C ARG A 4 15.42 -32.13 36.82
N ILE A 5 15.04 -31.97 35.55
CA ILE A 5 13.80 -31.27 35.19
C ILE A 5 13.11 -32.14 34.12
N VAL A 6 11.99 -32.72 34.54
CA VAL A 6 10.95 -33.30 33.70
C VAL A 6 9.86 -32.21 33.62
N ILE A 7 9.43 -31.86 32.41
CA ILE A 7 8.15 -31.25 31.97
C ILE A 7 8.37 -31.05 30.45
N GLY A 8 7.55 -31.49 29.50
CA GLY A 8 6.15 -31.89 29.55
C GLY A 8 5.40 -31.15 28.44
N ALA A 9 4.61 -31.91 27.68
CA ALA A 9 3.49 -31.49 26.82
C ALA A 9 3.77 -30.81 25.46
N CYS A 10 3.35 -31.54 24.43
CA CYS A 10 2.71 -31.09 23.18
C CYS A 10 2.49 -29.57 23.03
N PHE A 11 3.21 -28.96 22.09
CA PHE A 11 2.62 -27.91 21.25
C PHE A 11 2.46 -28.47 19.84
N LEU A 12 1.35 -29.19 19.65
CA LEU A 12 0.64 -29.22 18.37
C LEU A 12 0.12 -27.79 18.15
N GLY A 13 0.93 -26.97 17.51
CA GLY A 13 0.56 -25.65 17.02
C GLY A 13 0.81 -25.61 15.53
N LEU A 14 -0.27 -25.77 14.77
CA LEU A 14 -0.40 -25.33 13.38
C LEU A 14 0.43 -24.06 13.13
N MET A 15 1.55 -24.20 12.42
CA MET A 15 2.25 -23.09 11.76
C MET A 15 2.53 -23.52 10.31
N GLY A 16 1.52 -24.11 9.67
CA GLY A 16 1.34 -23.86 8.24
C GLY A 16 0.94 -22.38 8.10
N SER A 17 1.60 -21.66 7.20
CA SER A 17 1.36 -20.25 6.84
C SER A 17 2.27 -19.17 7.45
N ALA A 18 3.36 -19.50 8.14
CA ALA A 18 4.37 -18.47 8.50
C ALA A 18 5.17 -17.93 7.29
N ALA A 19 4.96 -18.48 6.08
CA ALA A 19 5.60 -18.02 4.86
C ALA A 19 4.80 -16.92 4.12
N HIS A 20 3.50 -16.77 4.38
CA HIS A 20 2.66 -15.78 3.67
C HIS A 20 2.53 -14.45 4.41
N ALA A 21 2.54 -14.43 5.74
CA ALA A 21 2.36 -13.19 6.50
C ALA A 21 3.53 -12.19 6.36
N VAL A 22 4.76 -12.65 6.12
CA VAL A 22 5.91 -11.75 5.94
C VAL A 22 5.93 -11.14 4.53
N ASP A 23 5.47 -11.90 3.53
CA ASP A 23 5.41 -11.46 2.13
C ASP A 23 4.26 -10.46 1.91
N ASP A 24 3.09 -10.75 2.48
CA ASP A 24 1.95 -9.82 2.48
C ASP A 24 2.30 -8.51 3.19
N GLN A 25 3.02 -8.56 4.31
CA GLN A 25 3.36 -7.37 5.07
C GLN A 25 4.42 -6.50 4.38
N ALA A 26 5.43 -7.11 3.73
CA ALA A 26 6.37 -6.39 2.88
C ALA A 26 5.69 -5.79 1.62
N GLY A 27 4.69 -6.49 1.06
CA GLY A 27 3.86 -5.98 -0.03
C GLY A 27 3.02 -4.77 0.38
N VAL A 28 2.39 -4.83 1.55
CA VAL A 28 1.62 -3.72 2.12
C VAL A 28 2.51 -2.50 2.39
N ASP A 29 3.68 -2.70 3.00
CA ASP A 29 4.62 -1.61 3.28
C ASP A 29 5.08 -0.90 1.99
N ALA A 30 5.45 -1.67 0.96
CA ALA A 30 5.84 -1.12 -0.34
C ALA A 30 4.69 -0.40 -1.06
N CYS A 31 3.47 -0.93 -0.95
CA CYS A 31 2.28 -0.32 -1.54
C CYS A 31 1.92 1.00 -0.87
N THR A 32 2.02 1.05 0.46
CA THR A 32 1.75 2.25 1.26
C THR A 32 2.80 3.32 1.04
N GLU A 33 4.07 2.95 0.88
CA GLU A 33 5.15 3.88 0.52
C GLU A 33 4.91 4.53 -0.85
N GLU A 34 4.50 3.73 -1.85
CA GLU A 34 4.19 4.23 -3.18
C GLU A 34 2.92 5.11 -3.18
N LEU A 35 1.89 4.74 -2.42
CA LEU A 35 0.69 5.55 -2.20
C LEU A 35 1.07 6.94 -1.66
N ALA A 36 1.82 7.00 -0.55
CA ALA A 36 2.24 8.25 0.06
C ALA A 36 3.08 9.12 -0.89
N ARG A 37 3.92 8.50 -1.73
CA ARG A 37 4.70 9.21 -2.75
C ARG A 37 3.79 9.86 -3.81
N VAL A 38 2.76 9.15 -4.27
CA VAL A 38 1.84 9.65 -5.29
C VAL A 38 0.88 10.71 -4.71
N GLU A 39 0.44 10.55 -3.46
CA GLU A 39 -0.28 11.60 -2.73
C GLU A 39 0.54 12.89 -2.63
N GLY A 40 1.85 12.78 -2.35
CA GLY A 40 2.76 13.93 -2.36
C GLY A 40 2.80 14.65 -3.72
N LEU A 41 2.90 13.89 -4.82
CA LEU A 41 2.86 14.47 -6.18
C LEU A 41 1.52 15.15 -6.49
N PHE A 42 0.42 14.58 -6.01
CA PHE A 42 -0.91 15.17 -6.15
C PHE A 42 -1.04 16.46 -5.36
N HIS A 43 -0.54 16.49 -4.12
CA HIS A 43 -0.50 17.68 -3.29
C HIS A 43 0.34 18.79 -3.93
N ASP A 44 1.55 18.47 -4.38
CA ASP A 44 2.44 19.40 -5.09
C ASP A 44 1.77 19.98 -6.35
N LYS A 45 0.98 19.18 -7.06
CA LYS A 45 0.21 19.63 -8.23
C LYS A 45 -0.92 20.57 -7.85
N ILE A 46 -1.62 20.33 -6.74
CA ILE A 46 -2.69 21.21 -6.23
C ILE A 46 -2.13 22.56 -5.77
N GLU A 47 -1.00 22.54 -5.05
CA GLU A 47 -0.33 23.74 -4.55
C GLU A 47 0.45 24.51 -5.64
N GLY A 48 0.65 23.88 -6.81
CA GLY A 48 1.35 24.46 -7.95
C GLY A 48 0.60 25.60 -8.65
N ALA A 49 1.34 26.35 -9.47
CA ALA A 49 0.82 27.50 -10.22
C ALA A 49 -0.30 27.15 -11.22
N ASN A 50 -0.37 25.89 -11.66
CA ASN A 50 -1.43 25.35 -12.51
C ASN A 50 -2.18 24.28 -11.72
N SER A 51 -2.95 24.75 -10.74
CA SER A 51 -3.79 23.88 -9.93
C SER A 51 -4.78 23.15 -10.84
N PRO A 52 -4.93 21.82 -10.70
CA PRO A 52 -5.83 21.03 -11.52
C PRO A 52 -7.28 21.46 -11.29
N ASN A 53 -8.13 21.28 -12.30
CA ASN A 53 -9.56 21.54 -12.14
C ASN A 53 -10.20 20.55 -11.14
N GLU A 54 -11.38 20.91 -10.62
CA GLU A 54 -12.09 20.13 -9.60
C GLU A 54 -12.36 18.67 -10.04
N ALA A 55 -12.66 18.44 -11.32
CA ALA A 55 -12.86 17.10 -11.86
C ALA A 55 -11.58 16.24 -11.85
N MET A 56 -10.42 16.85 -12.07
CA MET A 56 -9.12 16.18 -11.94
C MET A 56 -8.78 15.88 -10.48
N VAL A 57 -9.09 16.81 -9.57
CA VAL A 57 -8.91 16.62 -8.13
C VAL A 57 -9.78 15.46 -7.64
N GLU A 58 -11.08 15.49 -7.93
CA GLU A 58 -12.02 14.43 -7.54
C GLU A 58 -11.57 13.08 -8.10
N LYS A 59 -11.20 13.02 -9.38
CA LYS A 59 -10.74 11.79 -10.01
C LYS A 59 -9.44 11.25 -9.41
N ALA A 60 -8.48 12.11 -9.11
CA ALA A 60 -7.23 11.70 -8.47
C ALA A 60 -7.47 11.20 -7.05
N SER A 61 -8.30 11.90 -6.26
CA SER A 61 -8.70 11.46 -4.91
C SER A 61 -9.39 10.10 -4.93
N MET A 62 -10.36 9.88 -5.83
CA MET A 62 -11.01 8.57 -5.96
C MET A 62 -10.02 7.44 -6.28
N LEU A 63 -9.06 7.71 -7.18
CA LEU A 63 -8.04 6.72 -7.52
C LEU A 63 -7.04 6.46 -6.38
N LEU A 64 -6.75 7.47 -5.55
CA LEU A 64 -5.92 7.30 -4.36
C LEU A 64 -6.64 6.43 -3.32
N ASP A 65 -7.93 6.66 -3.09
CA ASP A 65 -8.76 5.83 -2.21
C ASP A 65 -8.86 4.38 -2.73
N ASP A 66 -9.04 4.19 -4.03
CA ASP A 66 -9.06 2.86 -4.66
C ASP A 66 -7.71 2.14 -4.50
N ALA A 67 -6.59 2.87 -4.64
CA ALA A 67 -5.25 2.31 -4.46
C ALA A 67 -5.00 1.89 -3.00
N ASP A 68 -5.44 2.68 -2.02
CA ASP A 68 -5.36 2.34 -0.59
C ASP A 68 -6.16 1.07 -0.26
N ALA A 69 -7.38 0.97 -0.78
CA ALA A 69 -8.21 -0.23 -0.65
C ALA A 69 -7.52 -1.45 -1.28
N GLN A 70 -6.95 -1.31 -2.47
CA GLN A 70 -6.21 -2.37 -3.15
C GLN A 70 -4.95 -2.80 -2.38
N CYS A 71 -4.20 -1.86 -1.79
CA CYS A 71 -3.07 -2.16 -0.90
C CYS A 71 -3.53 -2.98 0.32
N THR A 72 -4.65 -2.59 0.94
CA THR A 72 -5.22 -3.27 2.11
C THR A 72 -5.75 -4.67 1.78
N GLU A 73 -6.27 -4.87 0.57
CA GLU A 73 -6.77 -6.16 0.07
C GLU A 73 -5.67 -7.10 -0.46
N GLY A 74 -4.40 -6.67 -0.44
CA GLY A 74 -3.27 -7.44 -0.99
C GLY A 74 -3.20 -7.46 -2.52
N LYS A 75 -3.97 -6.59 -3.19
CA LYS A 75 -4.02 -6.44 -4.66
C LYS A 75 -2.94 -5.50 -5.15
N PHE A 76 -1.68 -5.79 -4.83
CA PHE A 76 -0.57 -4.86 -5.05
C PHE A 76 -0.33 -4.49 -6.52
N ASP A 77 -0.56 -5.40 -7.45
CA ASP A 77 -0.42 -5.11 -8.89
C ASP A 77 -1.53 -4.15 -9.39
N GLU A 78 -2.74 -4.30 -8.86
CA GLU A 78 -3.85 -3.39 -9.15
C GLU A 78 -3.58 -2.01 -8.55
N ALA A 79 -3.14 -1.96 -7.29
CA ALA A 79 -2.76 -0.72 -6.62
C ALA A 79 -1.68 0.03 -7.40
N LYS A 80 -0.62 -0.65 -7.85
CA LYS A 80 0.43 -0.04 -8.69
C LYS A 80 -0.12 0.54 -10.00
N ALA A 81 -1.05 -0.16 -10.65
CA ALA A 81 -1.68 0.33 -11.88
C ALA A 81 -2.51 1.60 -11.62
N THR A 82 -3.26 1.62 -10.51
CA THR A 82 -4.07 2.77 -10.07
C THR A 82 -3.18 3.96 -9.73
N LEU A 83 -2.12 3.76 -8.94
CA LEU A 83 -1.14 4.79 -8.59
C LEU A 83 -0.41 5.36 -9.81
N ALA A 84 -0.10 4.53 -10.81
CA ALA A 84 0.45 4.98 -12.07
C ALA A 84 -0.53 5.84 -12.88
N ALA A 85 -1.84 5.58 -12.78
CA ALA A 85 -2.88 6.40 -13.40
C ALA A 85 -2.98 7.78 -12.75
N VAL A 86 -2.93 7.86 -11.41
CA VAL A 86 -2.86 9.14 -10.68
C VAL A 86 -1.62 9.90 -11.06
N THR A 87 -0.44 9.25 -11.07
CA THR A 87 0.82 9.87 -11.46
C THR A 87 0.74 10.50 -12.85
N LYS A 88 0.15 9.80 -13.84
CA LYS A 88 -0.06 10.35 -15.18
C LYS A 88 -0.99 11.56 -15.18
N LEU A 89 -2.02 11.54 -14.33
CA LEU A 89 -3.00 12.63 -14.24
C LEU A 89 -2.38 13.90 -13.65
N VAL A 90 -1.51 13.76 -12.64
CA VAL A 90 -0.85 14.89 -11.98
C VAL A 90 0.40 15.38 -12.72
N THR A 91 1.06 14.52 -13.49
CA THR A 91 2.24 14.90 -14.31
C THR A 91 1.88 15.30 -15.74
N ALA A 92 0.63 15.14 -16.16
CA ALA A 92 0.19 15.62 -17.47
C ALA A 92 0.37 17.15 -17.56
N PRO A 93 0.95 17.66 -18.67
CA PRO A 93 0.95 19.09 -18.94
C PRO A 93 -0.51 19.54 -19.08
N ASP A 94 -0.86 20.58 -18.33
CA ASP A 94 -2.20 21.18 -18.31
C ASP A 94 -2.80 21.29 -19.73
N GLN A 95 -3.97 20.67 -19.93
CA GLN A 95 -4.80 20.83 -21.12
C GLN A 95 -5.74 22.02 -20.93
#